data_AF-A0A6G7ZF67-F1
#
_entry.id   AF-A0A6G7ZF67-F1
#
_cell.length_a   1.000
_cell.length_b   1.000
_cell.length_c   1.000
_cell.angle_alpha   90.00
_cell.angle_beta   90.00
_cell.angle_gamma   90.00
#
_symmetry.space_group_name_H-M   'P 1'
#
loop_
_entity.id
_entity.type
_entity.pdbx_description
1 polymer ?
#
loop_
_entity_poly.entity_id
_entity_poly.type
_entity_poly.pdbx_seq_one_letter_code
_entity_poly.pdbx_strand_id
1 'polypeptide(L)'
;MAGVIAAVGISAAVLAQDNPQSILPPGFNEQVPAAATNTTIAGPTTSQPSQSTRSESGSVVVSSLSELTAEEQELALLEPVPQIELPAGSERDPRLAGPIPAGEAGFGETMWGGSSGKFLSRLMRSNETPLASRWGHILLRNALLTAAPAPSDVHPADWAAERAWLLLRMGEADGARLLVSGVDVADFSPKMFQVAAQSALANGDPSALCPLQDGLEKVERKILPLVRAMCASLSGSNEVAASDIDSARRRGSFQPIDLALADKVVGAGADTSRSSTVEWEPVDQLNIWRFGLATATGAVPPERLMGRAPPRMLAWQARSPIISPEAKLAAARVATGLGVFSSQALIDLYSLIYDTTDASDLGETDAWQYRLAMVGRDQEERVGAIRKLLQSAKTPLEKEATRAALARAASRIVPNSDLQDIAPDLIAAMLAGGYDREAQKWASVIDDMDDEQGDRCWAMLALGAPDFRVGGGDLAGFIGNDESPGRQRSALLVAGLAGIGRISAAEAGRLNKRYGFGLGRSNEWTRMIDGASSRGQSGTVAILAGTGLQADDFNSVPALHVYHLVTALNRNGQQFAARMIAAEALART
;
A
#
# COMPACT_ATOMS: atom_id res chain seq x y z
N MET A 1 -40.05 -16.47 -61.02
CA MET A 1 -41.04 -15.38 -60.83
C MET A 1 -40.69 -14.70 -59.51
N ALA A 2 -40.58 -13.35 -59.56
CA ALA A 2 -40.12 -12.42 -58.52
C ALA A 2 -38.62 -12.53 -58.16
N GLY A 3 -37.78 -11.50 -58.16
CA GLY A 3 -37.92 -10.08 -58.45
C GLY A 3 -36.54 -9.42 -58.26
N VAL A 4 -36.18 -8.52 -59.16
CA VAL A 4 -34.96 -7.69 -59.17
C VAL A 4 -35.13 -6.52 -58.17
N ILE A 5 -34.06 -6.05 -57.52
CA ILE A 5 -33.61 -4.64 -57.44
C ILE A 5 -32.29 -4.56 -56.65
N ALA A 6 -31.28 -3.95 -57.28
CA ALA A 6 -30.04 -3.50 -56.67
C ALA A 6 -30.22 -2.09 -56.10
N ALA A 7 -29.55 -1.78 -54.98
CA ALA A 7 -29.35 -0.41 -54.52
C ALA A 7 -27.91 -0.23 -54.02
N VAL A 8 -27.14 0.56 -54.78
CA VAL A 8 -25.90 1.21 -54.38
C VAL A 8 -26.28 2.53 -53.69
N GLY A 9 -25.67 2.84 -52.54
CA GLY A 9 -25.94 4.06 -51.78
C GLY A 9 -24.78 4.49 -50.87
N ILE A 10 -23.86 5.27 -51.45
CA ILE A 10 -23.17 6.48 -50.96
C ILE A 10 -23.02 6.70 -49.44
N SER A 11 -21.74 6.78 -49.05
CA SER A 11 -21.10 7.64 -48.04
C SER A 11 -21.96 8.56 -47.16
N ALA A 12 -21.88 8.34 -45.84
CA ALA A 12 -22.02 9.40 -44.84
C ALA A 12 -20.85 9.32 -43.86
N ALA A 13 -19.89 10.23 -44.02
CA ALA A 13 -18.88 10.51 -43.01
C ALA A 13 -19.59 11.15 -41.81
N VAL A 14 -19.63 10.44 -40.68
CA VAL A 14 -19.99 11.04 -39.39
C VAL A 14 -18.70 11.61 -38.80
N LEU A 15 -18.55 12.93 -38.95
CA LEU A 15 -17.68 13.73 -38.10
C LEU A 15 -18.30 13.72 -36.70
N ALA A 16 -17.76 12.90 -35.79
CA ALA A 16 -18.00 13.07 -34.37
C ALA A 16 -17.08 14.19 -33.86
N GLN A 17 -17.65 15.38 -33.67
CA GLN A 17 -17.05 16.44 -32.86
C GLN A 17 -17.13 16.06 -31.37
N ASP A 18 -15.97 16.20 -30.72
CA ASP A 18 -15.68 16.57 -29.34
C ASP A 18 -16.40 15.88 -28.17
N ASN A 19 -15.58 15.27 -27.33
CA ASN A 19 -15.47 15.70 -25.94
C ASN A 19 -13.99 15.59 -25.50
N PRO A 20 -13.37 16.65 -24.94
CA PRO A 20 -12.01 16.54 -24.42
C PRO A 20 -12.00 15.52 -23.29
N GLN A 21 -11.30 14.40 -23.51
CA GLN A 21 -11.10 13.40 -22.47
C GLN A 21 -10.34 14.05 -21.32
N SER A 22 -10.91 13.89 -20.12
CA SER A 22 -10.32 14.34 -18.86
C SER A 22 -8.92 13.75 -18.70
N ILE A 23 -7.91 14.62 -18.62
CA ILE A 23 -6.51 14.27 -18.31
C ILE A 23 -6.35 13.95 -16.80
N LEU A 24 -7.44 13.97 -16.03
CA LEU A 24 -7.43 13.73 -14.59
C LEU A 24 -7.46 12.22 -14.26
N PRO A 25 -6.70 11.78 -13.24
CA PRO A 25 -6.81 10.42 -12.72
C PRO A 25 -8.22 10.14 -12.15
N PRO A 26 -8.73 8.90 -12.26
CA PRO A 26 -10.08 8.54 -11.82
C PRO A 26 -10.22 8.62 -10.29
N GLY A 27 -11.35 9.13 -9.79
CA GLY A 27 -11.63 9.17 -8.35
C GLY A 27 -12.91 9.90 -7.87
N PHE A 28 -13.61 10.66 -8.73
CA PHE A 28 -14.62 11.61 -8.23
C PHE A 28 -16.05 11.55 -8.81
N ASN A 29 -16.49 10.53 -9.59
CA ASN A 29 -17.79 10.68 -10.28
C ASN A 29 -18.66 9.43 -10.63
N GLU A 30 -18.88 8.44 -9.75
CA GLU A 30 -19.89 7.37 -9.99
C GLU A 30 -21.02 7.34 -8.92
N GLN A 31 -22.29 7.33 -9.37
CA GLN A 31 -23.53 7.22 -8.58
C GLN A 31 -24.54 6.29 -9.28
N VAL A 32 -25.12 5.31 -8.58
CA VAL A 32 -26.43 4.66 -8.87
C VAL A 32 -26.97 3.93 -7.60
N PRO A 33 -28.29 3.65 -7.45
CA PRO A 33 -29.18 4.26 -6.44
C PRO A 33 -29.66 3.33 -5.29
N ALA A 34 -30.07 3.97 -4.18
CA ALA A 34 -30.43 3.40 -2.88
C ALA A 34 -31.91 2.98 -2.67
N ALA A 35 -32.19 2.24 -1.58
CA ALA A 35 -33.55 1.97 -1.09
C ALA A 35 -33.68 1.98 0.47
N ALA A 36 -34.40 3.00 0.97
CA ALA A 36 -35.41 3.09 2.06
C ALA A 36 -35.27 2.27 3.38
N THR A 37 -34.86 2.92 4.50
CA THR A 37 -35.64 3.55 5.62
C THR A 37 -36.31 2.63 6.66
N ASN A 38 -35.99 2.80 7.96
CA ASN A 38 -36.91 3.38 8.98
C ASN A 38 -36.38 3.40 10.47
N THR A 39 -36.38 4.62 11.04
CA THR A 39 -36.79 5.10 12.39
C THR A 39 -36.25 4.56 13.74
N THR A 40 -35.52 5.46 14.45
CA THR A 40 -35.66 6.03 15.84
C THR A 40 -35.94 5.11 17.05
N ILE A 41 -35.32 5.31 18.22
CA ILE A 41 -35.68 6.28 19.30
C ILE A 41 -34.52 6.48 20.32
N ALA A 42 -34.51 7.65 20.97
CA ALA A 42 -33.54 8.23 21.90
C ALA A 42 -33.69 7.84 23.39
N GLY A 43 -32.66 8.13 24.20
CA GLY A 43 -32.73 8.24 25.67
C GLY A 43 -31.35 8.31 26.37
N PRO A 44 -31.19 8.96 27.55
CA PRO A 44 -30.19 10.05 27.68
C PRO A 44 -29.17 9.97 28.87
N THR A 45 -28.07 10.74 28.71
CA THR A 45 -27.20 11.50 29.66
C THR A 45 -26.94 11.08 31.12
N THR A 46 -25.66 11.16 31.57
CA THR A 46 -25.08 12.15 32.54
C THR A 46 -23.61 11.75 32.91
N SER A 47 -22.56 12.54 32.58
CA SER A 47 -21.79 13.53 33.40
C SER A 47 -21.26 13.00 34.74
N GLN A 48 -20.01 13.17 35.24
CA GLN A 48 -18.81 14.01 35.05
C GLN A 48 -17.78 13.51 36.16
N PRO A 49 -16.64 14.15 36.52
CA PRO A 49 -15.56 14.85 35.81
C PRO A 49 -14.11 14.51 36.32
N SER A 50 -13.11 15.22 35.75
CA SER A 50 -11.81 15.65 36.33
C SER A 50 -10.58 14.73 36.16
N GLN A 51 -9.64 15.04 35.25
CA GLN A 51 -8.57 16.08 35.23
C GLN A 51 -7.25 15.62 35.88
N SER A 52 -6.16 15.59 35.09
CA SER A 52 -4.85 16.21 35.38
C SER A 52 -3.91 16.02 34.17
N THR A 53 -3.74 17.05 33.33
CA THR A 53 -2.62 18.00 33.20
C THR A 53 -1.55 17.64 32.16
N ARG A 54 -1.36 18.59 31.25
CA ARG A 54 -0.63 18.61 29.97
C ARG A 54 0.58 19.54 30.16
N SER A 55 1.74 19.19 29.61
CA SER A 55 2.90 20.09 29.49
C SER A 55 2.82 20.94 28.22
N GLU A 56 3.15 22.22 28.37
CA GLU A 56 3.07 23.30 27.39
C GLU A 56 4.27 23.36 26.44
N SER A 57 4.00 23.68 25.18
CA SER A 57 4.95 24.32 24.27
C SER A 57 4.13 25.10 23.24
N GLY A 58 4.02 26.41 23.44
CA GLY A 58 3.24 27.31 22.56
C GLY A 58 3.28 28.80 22.91
N SER A 59 3.96 29.24 23.98
CA SER A 59 3.78 30.62 24.48
C SER A 59 4.69 31.68 23.84
N VAL A 60 5.52 31.37 22.83
CA VAL A 60 6.53 32.34 22.38
C VAL A 60 5.96 33.43 21.45
N VAL A 61 4.81 33.20 20.80
CA VAL A 61 4.23 34.17 19.84
C VAL A 61 3.19 35.11 20.49
N VAL A 62 2.57 34.72 21.61
CA VAL A 62 1.47 35.49 22.23
C VAL A 62 2.00 36.65 23.08
N SER A 63 3.24 36.55 23.60
CA SER A 63 3.80 37.59 24.49
C SER A 63 4.11 38.90 23.78
N SER A 64 4.39 38.92 22.47
CA SER A 64 4.74 40.14 21.74
C SER A 64 3.55 40.96 21.23
N LEU A 65 2.34 40.36 21.15
CA LEU A 65 1.12 41.05 20.70
C LEU A 65 0.39 41.79 21.84
N SER A 66 0.72 41.49 23.09
CA SER A 66 0.07 42.05 24.28
C SER A 66 0.53 43.46 24.62
N GLU A 67 1.59 43.95 23.96
CA GLU A 67 2.16 45.30 24.14
C GLU A 67 1.76 46.29 23.03
N LEU A 68 0.98 45.84 22.05
CA LEU A 68 0.55 46.65 20.91
C LEU A 68 -0.77 47.36 21.20
N THR A 69 -0.92 48.58 20.69
CA THR A 69 -2.20 49.32 20.73
C THR A 69 -3.24 48.66 19.82
N ALA A 70 -4.54 48.95 20.04
CA ALA A 70 -5.63 48.36 19.25
C ALA A 70 -5.48 48.62 17.73
N GLU A 71 -4.94 49.78 17.34
CA GLU A 71 -4.65 50.14 15.95
C GLU A 71 -3.47 49.33 15.37
N GLU A 72 -2.44 49.04 16.18
CA GLU A 72 -1.30 48.19 15.78
C GLU A 72 -1.67 46.70 15.71
N GLN A 73 -2.58 46.23 16.55
CA GLN A 73 -3.14 44.88 16.47
C GLN A 73 -3.98 44.69 15.21
N GLU A 74 -4.75 45.71 14.81
CA GLU A 74 -5.54 45.69 13.57
C GLU A 74 -4.63 45.74 12.33
N LEU A 75 -3.50 46.47 12.38
CA LEU A 75 -2.47 46.44 11.33
C LEU A 75 -1.70 45.11 11.28
N ALA A 76 -1.36 44.52 12.42
CA ALA A 76 -0.65 43.24 12.51
C ALA A 76 -1.50 42.04 12.01
N LEU A 77 -2.83 42.16 12.07
CA LEU A 77 -3.77 41.21 11.47
C LEU A 77 -3.91 41.37 9.94
N LEU A 78 -3.45 42.50 9.38
CA LEU A 78 -3.48 42.80 7.94
C LEU A 78 -2.15 42.47 7.23
N GLU A 79 -1.05 42.33 7.97
CA GLU A 79 0.22 41.87 7.40
C GLU A 79 0.20 40.34 7.29
N PRO A 80 0.21 39.76 6.07
CA PRO A 80 0.39 38.32 5.93
C PRO A 80 1.72 37.95 6.59
N VAL A 81 1.68 36.97 7.49
CA VAL A 81 2.90 36.40 8.07
C VAL A 81 3.85 36.10 6.91
N PRO A 82 5.02 36.74 6.84
CA PRO A 82 5.93 36.55 5.72
C PRO A 82 6.18 35.06 5.60
N GLN A 83 6.00 34.52 4.38
CA GLN A 83 6.35 33.15 4.11
C GLN A 83 7.79 32.96 4.58
N ILE A 84 8.03 31.95 5.41
CA ILE A 84 9.38 31.64 5.87
C ILE A 84 10.16 31.24 4.62
N GLU A 85 10.89 32.19 4.03
CA GLU A 85 11.84 31.92 2.97
C GLU A 85 12.96 31.09 3.59
N LEU A 86 13.08 29.85 3.13
CA LEU A 86 14.20 28.99 3.52
C LEU A 86 15.49 29.70 3.07
N PRO A 87 16.51 29.80 3.95
CA PRO A 87 17.80 30.35 3.55
C PRO A 87 18.30 29.63 2.29
N ALA A 88 18.86 30.38 1.34
CA ALA A 88 19.44 29.80 0.13
C ALA A 88 20.37 28.62 0.48
N GLY A 89 20.07 27.43 -0.05
CA GLY A 89 20.75 26.17 0.30
C GLY A 89 20.04 25.28 1.32
N SER A 90 18.92 25.72 1.91
CA SER A 90 18.02 24.89 2.74
C SER A 90 16.81 24.35 1.97
N GLU A 91 16.64 24.77 0.72
CA GLU A 91 15.64 24.25 -0.22
C GLU A 91 15.92 22.78 -0.55
N ARG A 92 14.85 22.00 -0.70
CA ARG A 92 14.95 20.60 -1.09
C ARG A 92 15.10 20.49 -2.60
N ASP A 93 16.07 19.70 -3.06
CA ASP A 93 16.21 19.43 -4.50
C ASP A 93 15.16 18.41 -4.96
N PRO A 94 14.15 18.80 -5.76
CA PRO A 94 13.11 17.88 -6.21
C PRO A 94 13.65 16.74 -7.08
N ARG A 95 14.87 16.86 -7.63
CA ARG A 95 15.52 15.78 -8.39
C ARG A 95 15.88 14.59 -7.51
N LEU A 96 16.08 14.80 -6.21
CA LEU A 96 16.50 13.78 -5.26
C LEU A 96 15.39 13.39 -4.28
N ALA A 97 14.13 13.74 -4.58
CA ALA A 97 12.99 13.41 -3.72
C ALA A 97 12.93 11.90 -3.40
N GLY A 98 12.98 11.57 -2.12
CA GLY A 98 13.04 10.20 -1.62
C GLY A 98 13.60 10.16 -0.19
N PRO A 99 12.97 9.46 0.76
CA PRO A 99 13.51 9.35 2.11
C PRO A 99 14.64 8.32 2.25
N ILE A 100 14.80 7.38 1.29
CA ILE A 100 15.78 6.30 1.39
C ILE A 100 17.02 6.65 0.56
N PRO A 101 18.22 6.80 1.16
CA PRO A 101 19.44 7.00 0.41
C PRO A 101 19.69 5.88 -0.62
N ALA A 102 20.17 6.23 -1.82
CA ALA A 102 20.38 5.27 -2.91
C ALA A 102 21.30 4.08 -2.55
N GLY A 103 22.30 4.31 -1.70
CA GLY A 103 23.21 3.28 -1.22
C GLY A 103 22.56 2.27 -0.26
N GLU A 104 21.53 2.67 0.48
CA GLU A 104 20.85 1.80 1.45
C GLU A 104 19.76 0.94 0.81
N ALA A 105 19.14 1.42 -0.27
CA ALA A 105 18.06 0.71 -0.96
C ALA A 105 18.52 -0.43 -1.88
N GLY A 106 19.83 -0.55 -2.15
CA GLY A 106 20.39 -1.54 -3.06
C GLY A 106 20.12 -1.27 -4.55
N PHE A 107 19.68 -0.07 -4.92
CA PHE A 107 19.42 0.32 -6.32
C PHE A 107 20.55 1.17 -6.93
N GLY A 108 21.29 1.92 -6.10
CA GLY A 108 22.34 2.83 -6.54
C GLY A 108 21.82 4.14 -7.14
N GLU A 109 22.70 5.13 -7.29
CA GLU A 109 22.31 6.49 -7.72
C GLU A 109 21.84 6.54 -9.18
N THR A 110 22.30 5.62 -10.02
CA THR A 110 21.94 5.53 -11.44
C THR A 110 20.86 4.49 -11.73
N MET A 111 19.95 4.22 -10.78
CA MET A 111 18.97 3.14 -10.86
C MET A 111 18.05 3.18 -12.10
N TRP A 112 17.87 4.36 -12.69
CA TRP A 112 17.08 4.53 -13.92
C TRP A 112 17.92 4.37 -15.20
N GLY A 113 19.25 4.47 -15.11
CA GLY A 113 20.18 4.51 -16.24
C GLY A 113 19.70 5.49 -17.33
N GLY A 114 19.73 5.04 -18.59
CA GLY A 114 19.22 5.82 -19.74
C GLY A 114 17.71 5.71 -20.00
N SER A 115 16.89 5.30 -19.03
CA SER A 115 15.44 5.19 -19.22
C SER A 115 14.79 6.57 -19.36
N SER A 116 13.85 6.70 -20.30
CA SER A 116 13.02 7.90 -20.45
C SER A 116 12.08 8.04 -19.24
N GLY A 117 12.04 9.23 -18.64
CA GLY A 117 11.11 9.56 -17.57
C GLY A 117 9.66 9.45 -18.00
N LYS A 118 9.31 9.94 -19.19
CA LYS A 118 7.96 9.79 -19.78
C LYS A 118 7.56 8.33 -19.93
N PHE A 119 8.47 7.45 -20.34
CA PHE A 119 8.21 6.01 -20.41
C PHE A 119 7.91 5.43 -19.02
N LEU A 120 8.77 5.70 -18.03
CA LEU A 120 8.58 5.21 -16.67
C LEU A 120 7.31 5.78 -16.01
N SER A 121 6.99 7.05 -16.25
CA SER A 121 5.76 7.70 -15.81
C SER A 121 4.50 7.02 -16.36
N ARG A 122 4.51 6.59 -17.64
CA ARG A 122 3.39 5.83 -18.22
C ARG A 122 3.29 4.44 -17.60
N LEU A 123 4.42 3.76 -17.43
CA LEU A 123 4.46 2.43 -16.82
C LEU A 123 3.95 2.44 -15.38
N MET A 124 4.31 3.46 -14.59
CA MET A 124 3.77 3.64 -13.25
C MET A 124 2.26 3.88 -13.28
N ARG A 125 1.76 4.73 -14.17
CA ARG A 125 0.31 5.00 -14.32
C ARG A 125 -0.49 3.76 -14.72
N SER A 126 0.05 2.92 -15.59
CA SER A 126 -0.58 1.65 -15.98
C SER A 126 -0.36 0.54 -14.96
N ASN A 127 0.33 0.80 -13.85
CA ASN A 127 0.60 -0.25 -12.88
C ASN A 127 -0.63 -0.49 -11.99
N GLU A 128 -1.38 -1.55 -12.22
CA GLU A 128 -2.54 -1.90 -11.41
C GLU A 128 -2.15 -2.59 -10.09
N THR A 129 -3.07 -2.57 -9.12
CA THR A 129 -2.85 -3.12 -7.77
C THR A 129 -4.10 -3.89 -7.36
N PRO A 130 -4.01 -4.99 -6.59
CA PRO A 130 -2.85 -5.42 -5.81
C PRO A 130 -1.75 -6.12 -6.64
N LEU A 131 -0.57 -6.27 -6.01
CA LEU A 131 0.47 -7.16 -6.51
C LEU A 131 0.32 -8.53 -5.84
N ALA A 132 0.52 -9.59 -6.61
CA ALA A 132 0.42 -10.96 -6.10
C ALA A 132 1.47 -11.25 -5.03
N SER A 133 2.63 -10.59 -5.08
CA SER A 133 3.74 -10.80 -4.15
C SER A 133 3.88 -9.67 -3.14
N ARG A 134 3.88 -10.03 -1.85
CA ARG A 134 4.24 -9.14 -0.75
C ARG A 134 5.67 -8.63 -0.88
N TRP A 135 6.62 -9.50 -1.20
CA TRP A 135 8.01 -9.09 -1.42
C TRP A 135 8.20 -8.23 -2.66
N GLY A 136 7.41 -8.47 -3.72
CA GLY A 136 7.33 -7.61 -4.90
C GLY A 136 6.81 -6.21 -4.58
N HIS A 137 5.79 -6.11 -3.71
CA HIS A 137 5.30 -4.83 -3.19
C HIS A 137 6.38 -4.08 -2.40
N ILE A 138 7.06 -4.76 -1.46
CA ILE A 138 8.12 -4.16 -0.65
C ILE A 138 9.28 -3.66 -1.52
N LEU A 139 9.71 -4.48 -2.50
CA LEU A 139 10.73 -4.10 -3.48
C LEU A 139 10.33 -2.83 -4.25
N LEU A 140 9.11 -2.81 -4.80
CA LEU A 140 8.62 -1.67 -5.57
C LEU A 140 8.50 -0.41 -4.70
N ARG A 141 7.96 -0.52 -3.49
CA ARG A 141 7.93 0.58 -2.53
C ARG A 141 9.33 1.14 -2.29
N ASN A 142 10.30 0.29 -2.01
CA ASN A 142 11.67 0.72 -1.73
C ASN A 142 12.28 1.43 -2.95
N ALA A 143 12.06 0.91 -4.17
CA ALA A 143 12.49 1.57 -5.40
C ALA A 143 11.83 2.96 -5.56
N LEU A 144 10.52 3.05 -5.30
CA LEU A 144 9.76 4.29 -5.39
C LEU A 144 10.08 5.29 -4.28
N LEU A 145 10.70 4.88 -3.17
CA LEU A 145 11.14 5.76 -2.08
C LEU A 145 12.64 6.09 -2.12
N THR A 146 13.39 5.50 -3.04
CA THR A 146 14.83 5.73 -3.17
C THR A 146 15.13 7.16 -3.66
N ALA A 147 15.93 7.91 -2.92
CA ALA A 147 16.45 9.20 -3.34
C ALA A 147 17.42 9.01 -4.51
N ALA A 148 16.95 9.28 -5.72
CA ALA A 148 17.74 9.14 -6.94
C ALA A 148 17.34 10.25 -7.93
N PRO A 149 18.31 10.78 -8.71
CA PRO A 149 18.05 11.77 -9.75
C PRO A 149 16.87 11.39 -10.63
N ALA A 150 15.97 12.34 -10.87
CA ALA A 150 14.91 12.15 -11.85
C ALA A 150 15.51 11.75 -13.22
N PRO A 151 14.90 10.77 -13.93
CA PRO A 151 15.32 10.41 -15.28
C PRO A 151 15.20 11.59 -16.24
N SER A 152 15.90 11.52 -17.38
CA SER A 152 15.77 12.54 -18.43
C SER A 152 14.33 12.64 -18.96
N ASP A 153 13.95 13.78 -19.53
CA ASP A 153 12.67 14.05 -20.21
C ASP A 153 11.40 14.15 -19.36
N VAL A 154 11.53 14.21 -18.02
CA VAL A 154 10.43 14.48 -17.07
C VAL A 154 10.81 15.61 -16.12
N HIS A 155 9.83 16.43 -15.71
CA HIS A 155 10.04 17.45 -14.69
C HIS A 155 10.26 16.77 -13.32
N PRO A 156 11.25 17.18 -12.51
CA PRO A 156 11.54 16.53 -11.22
C PRO A 156 10.33 16.44 -10.27
N ALA A 157 9.55 17.52 -10.13
CA ALA A 157 8.33 17.49 -9.32
C ALA A 157 7.25 16.54 -9.89
N ASP A 158 7.12 16.45 -11.22
CA ASP A 158 6.19 15.48 -11.84
C ASP A 158 6.66 14.05 -11.62
N TRP A 159 7.97 13.82 -11.63
CA TRP A 159 8.56 12.52 -11.33
C TRP A 159 8.28 12.08 -9.90
N ALA A 160 8.47 12.98 -8.92
CA ALA A 160 8.09 12.75 -7.53
C ALA A 160 6.58 12.45 -7.41
N ALA A 161 5.74 13.21 -8.11
CA ALA A 161 4.29 13.01 -8.14
C ALA A 161 3.88 11.64 -8.71
N GLU A 162 4.51 11.17 -9.79
CA GLU A 162 4.22 9.83 -10.36
C GLU A 162 4.56 8.71 -9.38
N ARG A 163 5.70 8.82 -8.68
CA ARG A 163 6.12 7.85 -7.67
C ARG A 163 5.17 7.85 -6.47
N ALA A 164 4.83 9.03 -5.96
CA ALA A 164 3.86 9.18 -4.87
C ALA A 164 2.46 8.67 -5.25
N TRP A 165 2.03 8.90 -6.50
CA TRP A 165 0.74 8.40 -6.99
C TRP A 165 0.68 6.88 -7.07
N LEU A 166 1.76 6.21 -7.49
CA LEU A 166 1.82 4.76 -7.45
C LEU A 166 1.83 4.22 -6.01
N LEU A 167 2.60 4.83 -5.11
CA LEU A 167 2.58 4.49 -3.68
C LEU A 167 1.16 4.58 -3.09
N LEU A 168 0.41 5.66 -3.36
CA LEU A 168 -0.98 5.79 -2.90
C LEU A 168 -1.85 4.63 -3.39
N ARG A 169 -1.77 4.27 -4.68
CA ARG A 169 -2.55 3.17 -5.24
C ARG A 169 -2.16 1.80 -4.67
N MET A 170 -0.89 1.64 -4.28
CA MET A 170 -0.41 0.47 -3.55
C MET A 170 -0.89 0.43 -2.09
N GLY A 171 -1.40 1.52 -1.52
CA GLY A 171 -1.79 1.60 -0.10
C GLY A 171 -0.74 2.26 0.80
N GLU A 172 0.35 2.77 0.23
CA GLU A 172 1.49 3.39 0.94
C GLU A 172 1.26 4.90 1.18
N ALA A 173 0.26 5.24 2.00
CA ALA A 173 -0.09 6.64 2.30
C ALA A 173 1.09 7.42 2.91
N ASP A 174 1.78 6.83 3.89
CA ASP A 174 2.95 7.45 4.54
C ASP A 174 4.12 7.60 3.58
N GLY A 175 4.40 6.57 2.77
CA GLY A 175 5.46 6.64 1.76
C GLY A 175 5.21 7.74 0.73
N ALA A 176 3.96 7.88 0.28
CA ALA A 176 3.58 8.97 -0.60
C ALA A 176 3.74 10.34 0.07
N ARG A 177 3.36 10.48 1.35
CA ARG A 177 3.57 11.73 2.12
C ARG A 177 5.05 12.08 2.21
N LEU A 178 5.92 11.11 2.50
CA LEU A 178 7.37 11.34 2.58
C LEU A 178 7.95 11.85 1.25
N LEU A 179 7.47 11.35 0.10
CA LEU A 179 7.86 11.90 -1.19
C LEU A 179 7.32 13.31 -1.42
N VAL A 180 6.04 13.53 -1.10
CA VAL A 180 5.41 14.84 -1.28
C VAL A 180 6.11 15.92 -0.46
N SER A 181 6.41 15.62 0.81
CA SER A 181 7.17 16.50 1.70
C SER A 181 8.65 16.64 1.33
N GLY A 182 9.16 15.81 0.40
CA GLY A 182 10.52 15.90 -0.13
C GLY A 182 10.68 16.94 -1.24
N VAL A 183 9.61 17.61 -1.64
CA VAL A 183 9.60 18.69 -2.63
C VAL A 183 8.99 19.92 -1.95
N ASP A 184 9.57 21.09 -2.18
CA ASP A 184 9.04 22.32 -1.60
C ASP A 184 7.82 22.80 -2.40
N VAL A 185 6.82 23.35 -1.71
CA VAL A 185 5.53 23.75 -2.34
C VAL A 185 5.73 24.79 -3.44
N ALA A 186 6.77 25.62 -3.33
CA ALA A 186 7.15 26.58 -4.37
C ALA A 186 7.52 25.91 -5.71
N ASP A 187 8.03 24.67 -5.67
CA ASP A 187 8.42 23.88 -6.84
C ASP A 187 7.30 22.95 -7.35
N PHE A 188 6.11 23.00 -6.73
CA PHE A 188 5.02 22.11 -7.12
C PHE A 188 4.52 22.42 -8.52
N SER A 189 4.53 21.39 -9.37
CA SER A 189 3.77 21.38 -10.61
C SER A 189 2.27 21.21 -10.32
N PRO A 190 1.37 21.48 -11.30
CA PRO A 190 -0.05 21.18 -11.16
C PRO A 190 -0.32 19.72 -10.75
N LYS A 191 0.43 18.78 -11.31
CA LYS A 191 0.32 17.37 -10.94
C LYS A 191 0.75 17.12 -9.50
N MET A 192 1.82 17.79 -9.05
CA MET A 192 2.29 17.68 -7.68
C MET A 192 1.25 18.20 -6.69
N PHE A 193 0.60 19.34 -6.96
CA PHE A 193 -0.53 19.82 -6.15
C PHE A 193 -1.67 18.79 -6.05
N GLN A 194 -2.03 18.17 -7.17
CA GLN A 194 -3.07 17.15 -7.17
C GLN A 194 -2.67 15.95 -6.31
N VAL A 195 -1.48 15.38 -6.50
CA VAL A 195 -1.01 14.21 -5.75
C VAL A 195 -0.80 14.55 -4.27
N ALA A 196 -0.36 15.76 -3.95
CA ALA A 196 -0.22 16.23 -2.57
C ALA A 196 -1.58 16.27 -1.86
N ALA A 197 -2.64 16.75 -2.52
CA ALA A 197 -3.99 16.74 -1.96
C ALA A 197 -4.51 15.31 -1.73
N GLN A 198 -4.25 14.41 -2.67
CA GLN A 198 -4.59 12.99 -2.54
C GLN A 198 -3.81 12.34 -1.37
N SER A 199 -2.53 12.66 -1.22
CA SER A 199 -1.69 12.17 -0.13
C SER A 199 -2.21 12.66 1.23
N ALA A 200 -2.56 13.94 1.36
CA ALA A 200 -3.15 14.50 2.57
C ALA A 200 -4.43 13.74 2.98
N LEU A 201 -5.35 13.53 2.04
CA LEU A 201 -6.60 12.81 2.29
C LEU A 201 -6.39 11.31 2.58
N ALA A 202 -5.47 10.63 1.89
CA ALA A 202 -5.14 9.23 2.18
C ALA A 202 -4.54 9.04 3.58
N ASN A 203 -3.83 10.05 4.11
CA ASN A 203 -3.29 10.04 5.47
C ASN A 203 -4.31 10.52 6.52
N GLY A 204 -5.53 10.91 6.13
CA GLY A 204 -6.51 11.50 7.05
C GLY A 204 -6.04 12.81 7.67
N ASP A 205 -5.28 13.61 6.92
CA ASP A 205 -4.68 14.87 7.39
C ASP A 205 -5.20 16.06 6.56
N PRO A 206 -6.38 16.61 6.88
CA PRO A 206 -6.92 17.77 6.16
C PRO A 206 -6.06 19.04 6.36
N SER A 207 -5.24 19.11 7.42
CA SER A 207 -4.36 20.27 7.65
C SER A 207 -3.27 20.38 6.58
N ALA A 208 -2.83 19.24 6.03
CA ALA A 208 -1.88 19.20 4.92
C ALA A 208 -2.45 19.76 3.60
N LEU A 209 -3.75 20.08 3.51
CA LEU A 209 -4.33 20.78 2.36
C LEU A 209 -4.11 22.29 2.40
N CYS A 210 -3.84 22.87 3.58
CA CYS A 210 -3.73 24.31 3.76
C CYS A 210 -2.61 25.00 2.99
N PRO A 211 -1.38 24.45 2.88
CA PRO A 211 -0.36 25.05 2.02
C PRO A 211 -0.65 24.87 0.53
N LEU A 212 -1.66 24.09 0.14
CA LEU A 212 -1.95 23.77 -1.26
C LEU A 212 -3.01 24.69 -1.89
N GLN A 213 -3.66 25.57 -1.11
CA GLN A 213 -4.84 26.33 -1.52
C GLN A 213 -4.68 27.08 -2.86
N ASP A 214 -3.54 27.75 -3.06
CA ASP A 214 -3.27 28.52 -4.29
C ASP A 214 -3.11 27.61 -5.51
N GLY A 215 -2.48 26.45 -5.34
CA GLY A 215 -2.34 25.46 -6.40
C GLY A 215 -3.65 24.75 -6.72
N LEU A 216 -4.48 24.48 -5.70
CA LEU A 216 -5.76 23.80 -5.83
C LEU A 216 -6.78 24.61 -6.64
N GLU A 217 -6.67 25.93 -6.71
CA GLU A 217 -7.53 26.75 -7.58
C GLU A 217 -7.45 26.32 -9.06
N LYS A 218 -6.26 25.88 -9.50
CA LYS A 218 -6.01 25.47 -10.88
C LYS A 218 -6.36 24.01 -11.15
N VAL A 219 -6.23 23.14 -10.16
CA VAL A 219 -6.33 21.68 -10.35
C VAL A 219 -7.56 21.04 -9.73
N GLU A 220 -8.09 21.60 -8.65
CA GLU A 220 -9.18 21.03 -7.84
C GLU A 220 -10.16 22.12 -7.34
N ARG A 221 -10.53 23.04 -8.23
CA ARG A 221 -11.38 24.22 -7.91
C ARG A 221 -12.68 23.88 -7.18
N LYS A 222 -13.25 22.69 -7.41
CA LYS A 222 -14.53 22.28 -6.83
C LYS A 222 -14.45 22.15 -5.31
N ILE A 223 -13.37 21.58 -4.77
CA ILE A 223 -13.23 21.33 -3.33
C ILE A 223 -12.65 22.53 -2.57
N LEU A 224 -12.03 23.48 -3.29
CA LEU A 224 -11.34 24.62 -2.71
C LEU A 224 -12.18 25.42 -1.68
N PRO A 225 -13.50 25.67 -1.86
CA PRO A 225 -14.30 26.34 -0.84
C PRO A 225 -14.33 25.59 0.50
N LEU A 226 -14.39 24.26 0.49
CA LEU A 226 -14.37 23.45 1.71
C LEU A 226 -12.97 23.41 2.33
N VAL A 227 -11.92 23.37 1.50
CA VAL A 227 -10.53 23.45 1.97
C VAL A 227 -10.27 24.78 2.66
N ARG A 228 -10.71 25.91 2.07
CA ARG A 228 -10.60 27.24 2.67
C ARG A 228 -11.28 27.31 4.03
N ALA A 229 -12.50 26.78 4.15
CA ALA A 229 -13.22 26.74 5.42
C ALA A 229 -12.48 25.90 6.48
N MET A 230 -12.01 24.70 6.13
CA MET A 230 -11.24 23.85 7.05
C MET A 230 -9.94 24.54 7.50
N CYS A 231 -9.23 25.18 6.58
CA CYS A 231 -7.98 25.87 6.89
C CYS A 231 -8.18 27.13 7.73
N ALA A 232 -9.24 27.90 7.47
CA ALA A 232 -9.63 29.03 8.30
C ALA A 232 -9.94 28.59 9.74
N SER A 233 -10.62 27.46 9.93
CA SER A 233 -10.88 26.92 11.27
C SER A 233 -9.59 26.47 11.97
N LEU A 234 -8.69 25.77 11.26
CA LEU A 234 -7.41 25.33 11.79
C LEU A 234 -6.47 26.50 12.14
N SER A 235 -6.63 27.67 11.50
CA SER A 235 -5.93 28.90 11.84
C SER A 235 -6.64 29.76 12.91
N GLY A 236 -7.74 29.28 13.49
CA GLY A 236 -8.50 29.97 14.55
C GLY A 236 -9.57 30.96 14.05
N SER A 237 -9.78 31.09 12.75
CA SER A 237 -10.80 31.95 12.14
C SER A 237 -12.16 31.25 12.01
N ASN A 238 -12.71 30.80 13.15
CA ASN A 238 -13.91 29.95 13.20
C ASN A 238 -15.17 30.60 12.62
N GLU A 239 -15.37 31.90 12.82
CA GLU A 239 -16.52 32.62 12.28
C GLU A 239 -16.50 32.65 10.74
N VAL A 240 -15.32 32.86 10.16
CA VAL A 240 -15.10 32.80 8.70
C VAL A 240 -15.36 31.39 8.19
N ALA A 241 -14.80 30.39 8.85
CA ALA A 241 -15.00 28.98 8.49
C ALA A 241 -16.49 28.59 8.50
N ALA A 242 -17.24 28.99 9.54
CA ALA A 242 -18.67 28.74 9.64
C ALA A 242 -19.47 29.42 8.51
N SER A 243 -19.17 30.69 8.24
CA SER A 243 -19.78 31.46 7.14
C SER A 243 -19.51 30.83 5.77
N ASP A 244 -18.30 30.32 5.55
CA ASP A 244 -17.91 29.64 4.31
C ASP A 244 -18.66 28.31 4.12
N ILE A 245 -18.78 27.50 5.18
CA ILE A 245 -19.58 26.26 5.15
C ILE A 245 -21.05 26.56 4.86
N ASP A 246 -21.64 27.57 5.51
CA ASP A 246 -23.05 27.92 5.31
C ASP A 246 -23.30 28.53 3.92
N SER A 247 -22.30 29.22 3.38
CA SER A 247 -22.32 29.70 1.99
C SER A 247 -22.21 28.54 0.99
N ALA A 248 -21.34 27.57 1.24
CA ALA A 248 -21.24 26.35 0.44
C ALA A 248 -22.54 25.54 0.49
N ARG A 249 -23.18 25.46 1.66
CA ARG A 249 -24.50 24.83 1.86
C ARG A 249 -25.58 25.50 1.04
N ARG A 250 -25.71 26.83 1.13
CA ARG A 250 -26.72 27.61 0.39
C ARG A 250 -26.56 27.51 -1.12
N ARG A 251 -25.33 27.40 -1.62
CA ARG A 251 -25.04 27.21 -3.05
C ARG A 251 -25.39 25.80 -3.56
N GLY A 252 -25.52 24.81 -2.68
CA GLY A 252 -25.92 23.44 -3.04
C GLY A 252 -24.94 22.71 -3.96
N SER A 253 -23.67 23.14 -4.01
CA SER A 253 -22.67 22.62 -4.98
C SER A 253 -21.97 21.34 -4.53
N PHE A 254 -22.26 20.85 -3.32
CA PHE A 254 -21.63 19.69 -2.70
C PHE A 254 -22.67 18.65 -2.31
N GLN A 255 -22.27 17.37 -2.32
CA GLN A 255 -23.11 16.32 -1.76
C GLN A 255 -23.25 16.54 -0.24
N PRO A 256 -24.41 16.24 0.37
CA PRO A 256 -24.63 16.45 1.79
C PRO A 256 -23.57 15.82 2.69
N ILE A 257 -23.14 14.59 2.37
CA ILE A 257 -22.09 13.88 3.10
C ILE A 257 -20.74 14.60 3.04
N ASP A 258 -20.35 15.11 1.87
CA ASP A 258 -19.05 15.73 1.67
C ASP A 258 -18.96 17.07 2.42
N LEU A 259 -20.08 17.81 2.45
CA LEU A 259 -20.22 19.02 3.26
C LEU A 259 -20.24 18.70 4.75
N ALA A 260 -20.98 17.68 5.19
CA ALA A 260 -21.08 17.30 6.60
C ALA A 260 -19.73 16.86 7.18
N LEU A 261 -18.92 16.16 6.39
CA LEU A 261 -17.56 15.77 6.78
C LEU A 261 -16.62 16.99 6.88
N ALA A 262 -16.69 17.94 5.94
CA ALA A 262 -15.91 19.18 6.03
C ALA A 262 -16.36 20.04 7.23
N ASP A 263 -17.67 20.14 7.47
CA ASP A 263 -18.25 20.81 8.63
C ASP A 263 -17.82 20.14 9.95
N LYS A 264 -17.59 18.82 9.93
CA LYS A 264 -17.06 18.08 11.09
C LYS A 264 -15.61 18.44 11.39
N VAL A 265 -14.79 18.62 10.36
CA VAL A 265 -13.40 19.09 10.51
C VAL A 265 -13.37 20.50 11.09
N VAL A 266 -14.21 21.40 10.55
CA VAL A 266 -14.39 22.76 11.09
C VAL A 266 -14.85 22.71 12.55
N GLY A 267 -15.82 21.85 12.88
CA GLY A 267 -16.31 21.65 14.24
C GLY A 267 -15.33 20.96 15.21
N ALA A 268 -14.24 20.36 14.69
CA ALA A 268 -13.17 19.81 15.51
C ALA A 268 -12.10 20.86 15.86
N GLY A 269 -12.14 22.05 15.24
CA GLY A 269 -11.30 23.19 15.58
C GLY A 269 -11.59 23.74 16.99
N ALA A 270 -10.58 24.36 17.61
CA ALA A 270 -10.70 24.96 18.94
C ALA A 270 -11.88 25.94 19.02
N ASP A 271 -12.57 25.99 20.14
CA ASP A 271 -13.64 26.97 20.44
C ASP A 271 -14.87 26.96 19.52
N THR A 272 -15.17 25.83 18.89
CA THR A 272 -16.44 25.65 18.15
C THR A 272 -17.43 24.78 18.93
N SER A 273 -18.69 25.22 19.04
CA SER A 273 -19.81 24.41 19.57
C SER A 273 -20.54 23.64 18.47
N ARG A 274 -19.87 23.44 17.32
CA ARG A 274 -20.48 22.98 16.08
C ARG A 274 -20.33 21.47 15.97
N SER A 275 -21.44 20.74 16.08
CA SER A 275 -21.47 19.29 15.84
C SER A 275 -22.22 19.00 14.54
N SER A 276 -21.53 18.37 13.59
CA SER A 276 -22.18 17.81 12.40
C SER A 276 -22.41 16.31 12.57
N THR A 277 -23.64 15.89 12.33
CA THR A 277 -23.98 14.47 12.18
C THR A 277 -23.66 14.04 10.76
N VAL A 278 -22.91 12.94 10.64
CA VAL A 278 -22.52 12.38 9.36
C VAL A 278 -23.51 11.28 8.99
N GLU A 279 -24.38 11.56 8.02
CA GLU A 279 -25.39 10.62 7.54
C GLU A 279 -24.81 9.70 6.47
N TRP A 280 -24.48 8.47 6.87
CA TRP A 280 -23.90 7.48 5.96
C TRP A 280 -24.92 6.72 5.13
N GLU A 281 -26.19 6.70 5.53
CA GLU A 281 -27.21 5.87 4.89
C GLU A 281 -27.34 6.03 3.36
N PRO A 282 -27.39 7.25 2.81
CA PRO A 282 -27.50 7.44 1.36
C PRO A 282 -26.17 7.25 0.60
N VAL A 283 -25.10 6.85 1.29
CA VAL A 283 -23.76 6.71 0.70
C VAL A 283 -23.56 5.26 0.27
N ASP A 284 -23.34 5.03 -1.02
CA ASP A 284 -23.11 3.70 -1.57
C ASP A 284 -21.63 3.28 -1.54
N GLN A 285 -20.73 4.26 -1.66
CA GLN A 285 -19.28 4.04 -1.74
C GLN A 285 -18.45 5.17 -1.13
N LEU A 286 -17.27 4.80 -0.63
CA LEU A 286 -16.25 5.73 -0.17
C LEU A 286 -15.37 6.19 -1.32
N ASN A 287 -15.12 7.49 -1.38
CA ASN A 287 -14.03 8.07 -2.15
C ASN A 287 -12.94 8.56 -1.18
N ILE A 288 -11.83 9.05 -1.72
CA ILE A 288 -10.69 9.51 -0.89
C ILE A 288 -11.04 10.71 -0.01
N TRP A 289 -11.91 11.62 -0.47
CA TRP A 289 -12.37 12.78 0.30
C TRP A 289 -13.14 12.31 1.55
N ARG A 290 -14.14 11.44 1.34
CA ARG A 290 -14.95 10.88 2.42
C ARG A 290 -14.09 10.09 3.39
N PHE A 291 -13.22 9.23 2.88
CA PHE A 291 -12.30 8.46 3.70
C PHE A 291 -11.39 9.36 4.55
N GLY A 292 -10.75 10.36 3.92
CA GLY A 292 -9.77 11.21 4.58
C GLY A 292 -10.38 12.06 5.69
N LEU A 293 -11.47 12.77 5.40
CA LEU A 293 -12.12 13.62 6.41
C LEU A 293 -12.78 12.80 7.52
N ALA A 294 -13.34 11.63 7.19
CA ALA A 294 -13.92 10.72 8.17
C ALA A 294 -12.84 10.17 9.11
N THR A 295 -11.71 9.72 8.56
CA THR A 295 -10.56 9.23 9.33
C THR A 295 -9.97 10.33 10.22
N ALA A 296 -9.84 11.56 9.69
CA ALA A 296 -9.31 12.72 10.41
C ALA A 296 -10.12 13.13 11.64
N THR A 297 -11.42 12.82 11.64
CA THR A 297 -12.36 13.22 12.70
C THR A 297 -12.86 12.05 13.54
N GLY A 298 -12.31 10.85 13.33
CA GLY A 298 -12.77 9.62 13.97
C GLY A 298 -14.20 9.23 13.61
N ALA A 299 -14.78 9.79 12.53
CA ALA A 299 -16.07 9.39 12.02
C ALA A 299 -15.93 8.05 11.30
N VAL A 300 -16.09 6.94 12.01
CA VAL A 300 -15.90 5.61 11.43
C VAL A 300 -16.98 5.31 10.37
N PRO A 301 -16.60 5.07 9.10
CA PRO A 301 -17.57 4.63 8.09
C PRO A 301 -18.15 3.26 8.45
N PRO A 302 -19.46 3.01 8.21
CA PRO A 302 -20.08 1.70 8.47
C PRO A 302 -19.38 0.54 7.77
N GLU A 303 -19.49 -0.66 8.35
CA GLU A 303 -18.87 -1.88 7.82
C GLU A 303 -19.29 -2.18 6.37
N ARG A 304 -20.54 -1.89 5.98
CA ARG A 304 -20.99 -2.06 4.59
C ARG A 304 -20.22 -1.22 3.56
N LEU A 305 -19.65 -0.10 3.99
CA LEU A 305 -18.82 0.76 3.15
C LEU A 305 -17.36 0.30 3.19
N MET A 306 -16.85 0.02 4.39
CA MET A 306 -15.47 -0.46 4.56
C MET A 306 -15.23 -1.82 3.92
N GLY A 307 -16.19 -2.75 4.01
CA GLY A 307 -16.11 -4.07 3.40
C GLY A 307 -16.15 -4.07 1.87
N ARG A 308 -16.60 -2.97 1.25
CA ARG A 308 -16.51 -2.73 -0.21
C ARG A 308 -15.35 -1.82 -0.60
N ALA A 309 -14.63 -1.28 0.38
CA ALA A 309 -13.49 -0.42 0.11
C ALA A 309 -12.38 -1.24 -0.55
N PRO A 310 -11.65 -0.66 -1.52
CA PRO A 310 -10.54 -1.36 -2.14
C PRO A 310 -9.41 -1.63 -1.12
N PRO A 311 -8.60 -2.68 -1.29
CA PRO A 311 -7.55 -3.05 -0.34
C PRO A 311 -6.59 -1.90 0.04
N ARG A 312 -6.30 -1.00 -0.91
CA ARG A 312 -5.49 0.21 -0.67
C ARG A 312 -6.08 1.13 0.42
N MET A 313 -7.40 1.27 0.48
CA MET A 313 -8.07 2.14 1.46
C MET A 313 -8.09 1.48 2.85
N LEU A 314 -8.21 0.17 2.91
CA LEU A 314 -7.99 -0.59 4.15
C LEU A 314 -6.54 -0.43 4.63
N ALA A 315 -5.56 -0.49 3.71
CA ALA A 315 -4.17 -0.24 4.07
C ALA A 315 -3.93 1.17 4.63
N TRP A 316 -4.61 2.20 4.08
CA TRP A 316 -4.59 3.55 4.65
C TRP A 316 -5.22 3.59 6.04
N GLN A 317 -6.39 2.95 6.23
CA GLN A 317 -7.08 2.91 7.52
C GLN A 317 -6.22 2.28 8.62
N ALA A 318 -5.47 1.24 8.29
CA ALA A 318 -4.58 0.55 9.23
C ALA A 318 -3.57 1.51 9.90
N ARG A 319 -3.15 2.57 9.20
CA ARG A 319 -2.18 3.57 9.68
C ARG A 319 -2.81 4.69 10.50
N SER A 320 -4.14 4.76 10.59
CA SER A 320 -4.81 5.84 11.32
C SER A 320 -4.43 5.84 12.82
N PRO A 321 -3.95 6.97 13.37
CA PRO A 321 -3.69 7.09 14.79
C PRO A 321 -4.97 7.34 15.61
N ILE A 322 -6.05 7.79 14.98
CA ILE A 322 -7.31 8.18 15.65
C ILE A 322 -8.22 6.96 15.86
N ILE A 323 -8.19 5.99 14.95
CA ILE A 323 -9.02 4.78 15.04
C ILE A 323 -8.41 3.83 16.08
N SER A 324 -9.26 3.27 16.96
CA SER A 324 -8.81 2.35 18.02
C SER A 324 -8.10 1.11 17.43
N PRO A 325 -7.16 0.50 18.18
CA PRO A 325 -6.45 -0.70 17.75
C PRO A 325 -7.38 -1.83 17.24
N GLU A 326 -8.46 -2.10 17.96
CA GLU A 326 -9.42 -3.16 17.67
C GLU A 326 -10.18 -2.87 16.37
N ALA A 327 -10.65 -1.62 16.20
CA ALA A 327 -11.43 -1.21 15.04
C ALA A 327 -10.61 -1.25 13.74
N LYS A 328 -9.28 -1.07 13.79
CA LYS A 328 -8.40 -1.15 12.62
C LYS A 328 -7.70 -2.50 12.43
N LEU A 329 -7.96 -3.50 13.27
CA LEU A 329 -7.27 -4.80 13.20
C LEU A 329 -7.48 -5.51 11.85
N ALA A 330 -8.72 -5.55 11.35
CA ALA A 330 -9.03 -6.18 10.07
C ALA A 330 -8.27 -5.49 8.91
N ALA A 331 -8.26 -4.16 8.92
CA ALA A 331 -7.50 -3.34 7.97
C ALA A 331 -5.99 -3.60 8.06
N ALA A 332 -5.44 -3.73 9.28
CA ALA A 332 -4.03 -4.02 9.51
C ALA A 332 -3.60 -5.41 9.02
N ARG A 333 -4.48 -6.42 9.12
CA ARG A 333 -4.25 -7.74 8.51
C ARG A 333 -4.13 -7.63 7.00
N VAL A 334 -5.08 -6.96 6.34
CA VAL A 334 -5.01 -6.71 4.89
C VAL A 334 -3.73 -5.95 4.51
N ALA A 335 -3.39 -4.88 5.25
CA ALA A 335 -2.18 -4.10 5.01
C ALA A 335 -0.89 -4.93 5.15
N THR A 336 -0.86 -5.88 6.09
CA THR A 336 0.31 -6.75 6.32
C THR A 336 0.45 -7.78 5.21
N GLY A 337 -0.66 -8.38 4.78
CA GLY A 337 -0.68 -9.32 3.65
C GLY A 337 -0.26 -8.67 2.33
N LEU A 338 -0.61 -7.41 2.12
CA LEU A 338 -0.16 -6.62 0.97
C LEU A 338 1.34 -6.28 1.01
N GLY A 339 1.94 -6.18 2.21
CA GLY A 339 3.32 -5.73 2.41
C GLY A 339 3.47 -4.25 2.79
N VAL A 340 2.36 -3.55 3.01
CA VAL A 340 2.34 -2.17 3.53
C VAL A 340 2.75 -2.15 5.00
N PHE A 341 2.22 -3.07 5.80
CA PHE A 341 2.64 -3.28 7.18
C PHE A 341 3.82 -4.25 7.27
N SER A 342 4.76 -3.94 8.17
CA SER A 342 5.75 -4.91 8.60
C SER A 342 5.12 -5.97 9.51
N SER A 343 5.77 -7.13 9.62
CA SER A 343 5.39 -8.15 10.60
C SER A 343 5.37 -7.59 12.02
N GLN A 344 6.37 -6.77 12.37
CA GLN A 344 6.47 -6.13 13.67
C GLN A 344 5.29 -5.16 13.92
N ALA A 345 4.89 -4.35 12.94
CA ALA A 345 3.78 -3.41 13.11
C ALA A 345 2.44 -4.11 13.42
N LEU A 346 2.18 -5.29 12.83
CA LEU A 346 1.00 -6.08 13.16
C LEU A 346 1.09 -6.70 14.56
N ILE A 347 2.27 -7.18 14.97
CA ILE A 347 2.50 -7.69 16.33
C ILE A 347 2.39 -6.58 17.39
N ASP A 348 2.87 -5.38 17.09
CA ASP A 348 2.72 -4.21 17.97
C ASP A 348 1.24 -3.86 18.14
N LEU A 349 0.44 -3.93 17.07
CA LEU A 349 -1.00 -3.73 17.14
C LEU A 349 -1.69 -4.79 18.01
N TYR A 350 -1.35 -6.08 17.84
CA TYR A 350 -1.86 -7.13 18.74
C TYR A 350 -1.43 -6.92 20.19
N SER A 351 -0.24 -6.39 20.42
CA SER A 351 0.26 -6.11 21.76
C SER A 351 -0.51 -4.95 22.41
N LEU A 352 -0.87 -3.91 21.65
CA LEU A 352 -1.78 -2.85 22.13
C LEU A 352 -3.16 -3.41 22.48
N ILE A 353 -3.73 -4.27 21.63
CA ILE A 353 -5.02 -4.92 21.89
C ILE A 353 -4.93 -5.84 23.11
N TYR A 354 -3.82 -6.56 23.27
CA TYR A 354 -3.57 -7.40 24.44
C TYR A 354 -3.62 -6.57 25.73
N ASP A 355 -2.92 -5.44 25.75
CA ASP A 355 -2.81 -4.59 26.94
C ASP A 355 -4.15 -3.92 27.33
N THR A 356 -5.06 -3.73 26.38
CA THR A 356 -6.40 -3.15 26.61
C THR A 356 -7.50 -4.20 26.85
N THR A 357 -7.23 -5.48 26.62
CA THR A 357 -8.23 -6.54 26.78
C THR A 357 -8.30 -7.03 28.22
N ASP A 358 -9.52 -7.18 28.74
CA ASP A 358 -9.75 -7.71 30.09
C ASP A 358 -9.18 -9.13 30.25
N ALA A 359 -8.58 -9.40 31.41
CA ALA A 359 -7.89 -10.65 31.68
C ALA A 359 -8.79 -11.90 31.56
N SER A 360 -10.10 -11.77 31.80
CA SER A 360 -11.08 -12.84 31.62
C SER A 360 -11.30 -13.23 30.16
N ASP A 361 -11.06 -12.30 29.24
CA ASP A 361 -11.43 -12.44 27.83
C ASP A 361 -10.20 -12.77 26.96
N LEU A 362 -8.99 -12.55 27.49
CA LEU A 362 -7.72 -12.75 26.79
C LEU A 362 -7.52 -14.15 26.21
N GLY A 363 -7.88 -15.21 26.94
CA GLY A 363 -7.46 -16.59 26.65
C GLY A 363 -7.80 -17.10 25.25
N GLU A 364 -8.89 -16.59 24.66
CA GLU A 364 -9.35 -16.99 23.32
C GLU A 364 -8.98 -16.00 22.22
N THR A 365 -8.35 -14.88 22.54
CA THR A 365 -7.97 -13.85 21.55
C THR A 365 -6.77 -14.26 20.71
N ASP A 366 -6.73 -13.79 19.47
CA ASP A 366 -5.55 -13.94 18.62
C ASP A 366 -4.32 -13.28 19.26
N ALA A 367 -4.49 -12.15 19.96
CA ALA A 367 -3.41 -11.47 20.67
C ALA A 367 -2.73 -12.37 21.72
N TRP A 368 -3.52 -13.12 22.49
CA TRP A 368 -3.02 -14.14 23.41
C TRP A 368 -2.31 -15.29 22.67
N GLN A 369 -2.85 -15.76 21.55
CA GLN A 369 -2.20 -16.81 20.75
C GLN A 369 -0.85 -16.35 20.18
N TYR A 370 -0.72 -15.10 19.72
CA TYR A 370 0.57 -14.56 19.27
C TYR A 370 1.60 -14.50 20.40
N ARG A 371 1.15 -14.18 21.62
CA ARG A 371 2.00 -14.26 22.81
C ARG A 371 2.45 -15.70 23.08
N LEU A 372 1.52 -16.66 23.09
CA LEU A 372 1.85 -18.07 23.29
C LEU A 372 2.81 -18.62 22.23
N ALA A 373 2.62 -18.26 20.96
CA ALA A 373 3.54 -18.65 19.89
C ALA A 373 4.99 -18.18 20.14
N MET A 374 5.15 -17.01 20.80
CA MET A 374 6.46 -16.41 21.07
C MET A 374 7.12 -16.86 22.38
N VAL A 375 6.34 -17.03 23.46
CA VAL A 375 6.83 -17.24 24.84
C VAL A 375 6.17 -18.38 25.59
N GLY A 376 5.44 -19.26 24.89
CA GLY A 376 4.91 -20.51 25.47
C GLY A 376 6.03 -21.34 26.14
N ARG A 377 5.67 -22.06 27.20
CA ARG A 377 6.59 -22.75 28.12
C ARG A 377 7.41 -23.82 27.43
N ASP A 378 6.78 -24.55 26.52
CA ASP A 378 7.40 -25.63 25.77
C ASP A 378 7.14 -25.48 24.26
N GLN A 379 7.65 -26.43 23.48
CA GLN A 379 7.50 -26.40 22.02
C GLN A 379 6.08 -26.75 21.58
N GLU A 380 5.37 -27.60 22.31
CA GLU A 380 4.02 -28.03 21.97
C GLU A 380 3.04 -26.86 22.09
N GLU A 381 3.12 -26.09 23.18
CA GLU A 381 2.29 -24.90 23.40
C GLU A 381 2.54 -23.84 22.31
N ARG A 382 3.80 -23.60 21.94
CA ARG A 382 4.18 -22.65 20.89
C ARG A 382 3.64 -23.09 19.52
N VAL A 383 3.84 -24.35 19.14
CA VAL A 383 3.35 -24.91 17.87
C VAL A 383 1.82 -24.95 17.83
N GLY A 384 1.16 -25.29 18.94
CA GLY A 384 -0.30 -25.28 19.07
C GLY A 384 -0.90 -23.91 18.80
N ALA A 385 -0.31 -22.85 19.38
CA ALA A 385 -0.74 -21.47 19.14
C ALA A 385 -0.53 -21.02 17.68
N ILE A 386 0.62 -21.36 17.09
CA ILE A 386 0.90 -21.14 15.66
C ILE A 386 -0.18 -21.81 14.78
N ARG A 387 -0.50 -23.08 15.07
CA ARG A 387 -1.51 -23.84 14.32
C ARG A 387 -2.89 -23.18 14.41
N LYS A 388 -3.31 -22.74 15.61
CA LYS A 388 -4.61 -22.05 15.82
C LYS A 388 -4.69 -20.75 15.00
N LEU A 389 -3.62 -19.95 14.98
CA LEU A 389 -3.56 -18.71 14.21
C LEU A 389 -3.60 -18.95 12.70
N LEU A 390 -2.87 -19.94 12.19
CA LEU A 390 -2.88 -20.29 10.77
C LEU A 390 -4.27 -20.77 10.32
N GLN A 391 -4.97 -21.54 11.16
CA GLN A 391 -6.31 -22.04 10.88
C GLN A 391 -7.40 -20.94 10.92
N SER A 392 -7.20 -19.85 11.66
CA SER A 392 -8.19 -18.78 11.78
C SER A 392 -8.20 -17.82 10.58
N ALA A 393 -7.12 -17.78 9.79
CA ALA A 393 -6.99 -16.91 8.62
C ALA A 393 -7.80 -17.43 7.42
N LYS A 394 -8.77 -16.64 6.94
CA LYS A 394 -9.75 -17.09 5.94
C LYS A 394 -9.37 -16.71 4.53
N THR A 395 -8.95 -15.47 4.32
CA THR A 395 -8.61 -14.96 2.98
C THR A 395 -7.13 -15.16 2.63
N PRO A 396 -6.75 -15.18 1.34
CA PRO A 396 -5.34 -15.28 0.95
C PRO A 396 -4.44 -14.19 1.56
N LEU A 397 -4.92 -12.94 1.64
CA LEU A 397 -4.18 -11.85 2.27
C LEU A 397 -4.09 -12.01 3.79
N GLU A 398 -5.14 -12.46 4.46
CA GLU A 398 -5.08 -12.76 5.90
C GLU A 398 -4.10 -13.90 6.21
N LYS A 399 -4.07 -14.96 5.36
CA LYS A 399 -3.13 -16.07 5.52
C LYS A 399 -1.68 -15.57 5.41
N GLU A 400 -1.39 -14.73 4.43
CA GLU A 400 -0.07 -14.13 4.28
C GLU A 400 0.27 -13.17 5.43
N ALA A 401 -0.70 -12.39 5.91
CA ALA A 401 -0.53 -11.53 7.07
C ALA A 401 -0.17 -12.33 8.33
N THR A 402 -0.89 -13.43 8.58
CA THR A 402 -0.64 -14.35 9.70
C THR A 402 0.74 -15.00 9.57
N ARG A 403 1.13 -15.47 8.39
CA ARG A 403 2.48 -16.00 8.13
C ARG A 403 3.55 -14.96 8.44
N ALA A 404 3.42 -13.74 7.92
CA ALA A 404 4.36 -12.66 8.17
C ALA A 404 4.46 -12.33 9.67
N ALA A 405 3.33 -12.24 10.39
CA ALA A 405 3.31 -11.98 11.83
C ALA A 405 3.94 -13.12 12.65
N LEU A 406 3.73 -14.37 12.24
CA LEU A 406 4.29 -15.55 12.89
C LEU A 406 5.78 -15.79 12.61
N ALA A 407 6.38 -15.08 11.66
CA ALA A 407 7.74 -15.33 11.19
C ALA A 407 8.79 -15.44 12.32
N ARG A 408 8.74 -14.52 13.29
CA ARG A 408 9.67 -14.50 14.43
C ARG A 408 9.38 -15.62 15.44
N ALA A 409 8.12 -16.02 15.59
CA ALA A 409 7.76 -17.17 16.43
C ALA A 409 8.23 -18.48 15.79
N ALA A 410 7.96 -18.65 14.50
CA ALA A 410 8.40 -19.79 13.72
C ALA A 410 9.93 -19.95 13.74
N SER A 411 10.69 -18.85 13.70
CA SER A 411 12.15 -18.87 13.76
C SER A 411 12.74 -19.38 15.08
N ARG A 412 11.91 -19.57 16.12
CA ARG A 412 12.28 -20.11 17.45
C ARG A 412 11.90 -21.57 17.63
N ILE A 413 11.23 -22.18 16.65
CA ILE A 413 10.91 -23.61 16.67
C ILE A 413 12.14 -24.39 16.22
N VAL A 414 12.51 -25.40 17.00
CA VAL A 414 13.63 -26.29 16.64
C VAL A 414 13.14 -27.25 15.56
N PRO A 415 13.82 -27.34 14.40
CA PRO A 415 13.45 -28.30 13.35
C PRO A 415 13.39 -29.73 13.88
N ASN A 416 12.30 -30.43 13.56
CA ASN A 416 12.08 -31.84 13.86
C ASN A 416 11.13 -32.42 12.80
N SER A 417 11.42 -33.62 12.28
CA SER A 417 10.56 -34.32 11.34
C SER A 417 9.21 -34.73 11.95
N ASP A 418 9.11 -34.87 13.27
CA ASP A 418 7.83 -35.07 13.97
C ASP A 418 6.83 -33.90 13.74
N LEU A 419 7.33 -32.72 13.33
CA LEU A 419 6.54 -31.52 13.01
C LEU A 419 6.22 -31.38 11.51
N GLN A 420 6.40 -32.44 10.72
CA GLN A 420 6.22 -32.41 9.27
C GLN A 420 4.86 -31.85 8.80
N ASP A 421 3.80 -32.01 9.60
CA ASP A 421 2.45 -31.53 9.26
C ASP A 421 2.34 -29.99 9.22
N ILE A 422 3.17 -29.29 9.99
CA ILE A 422 3.20 -27.81 10.06
C ILE A 422 4.50 -27.21 9.52
N ALA A 423 5.53 -28.03 9.25
CA ALA A 423 6.83 -27.57 8.76
C ALA A 423 6.74 -26.68 7.50
N PRO A 424 5.91 -26.98 6.48
CA PRO A 424 5.75 -26.08 5.34
C PRO A 424 5.25 -24.68 5.73
N ASP A 425 4.28 -24.58 6.64
CA ASP A 425 3.76 -23.28 7.07
C ASP A 425 4.74 -22.52 7.97
N LEU A 426 5.55 -23.22 8.77
CA LEU A 426 6.64 -22.59 9.53
C LEU A 426 7.70 -22.01 8.60
N ILE A 427 8.10 -22.75 7.55
CA ILE A 427 9.03 -22.28 6.52
C ILE A 427 8.45 -21.09 5.77
N ALA A 428 7.19 -21.18 5.33
CA ALA A 428 6.49 -20.09 4.67
C ALA A 428 6.42 -18.83 5.54
N ALA A 429 6.11 -18.97 6.84
CA ALA A 429 6.09 -17.87 7.79
C ALA A 429 7.46 -17.20 7.94
N MET A 430 8.52 -17.98 8.14
CA MET A 430 9.89 -17.44 8.23
C MET A 430 10.28 -16.68 6.96
N LEU A 431 10.00 -17.23 5.78
CA LEU A 431 10.28 -16.58 4.49
C LEU A 431 9.42 -15.32 4.27
N ALA A 432 8.15 -15.32 4.70
CA ALA A 432 7.29 -14.14 4.67
C ALA A 432 7.86 -12.99 5.53
N GLY A 433 8.50 -13.30 6.65
CA GLY A 433 9.17 -12.32 7.51
C GLY A 433 10.65 -12.04 7.17
N GLY A 434 11.24 -12.76 6.21
CA GLY A 434 12.63 -12.56 5.77
C GLY A 434 13.68 -13.30 6.61
N TYR A 435 13.27 -14.28 7.42
CA TYR A 435 14.12 -15.14 8.24
C TYR A 435 14.62 -16.35 7.41
N ASP A 436 15.25 -16.09 6.27
CA ASP A 436 15.66 -17.13 5.30
C ASP A 436 16.77 -18.04 5.82
N ARG A 437 17.65 -17.53 6.68
CA ARG A 437 18.68 -18.31 7.39
C ARG A 437 18.09 -19.25 8.43
N GLU A 438 17.06 -18.82 9.13
CA GLU A 438 16.35 -19.65 10.11
C GLU A 438 15.51 -20.71 9.42
N ALA A 439 14.85 -20.35 8.31
CA ALA A 439 14.16 -21.31 7.45
C ALA A 439 15.12 -22.41 6.94
N GLN A 440 16.33 -22.04 6.53
CA GLN A 440 17.35 -23.00 6.06
C GLN A 440 17.66 -24.11 7.07
N LYS A 441 17.50 -23.88 8.38
CA LYS A 441 17.76 -24.91 9.40
C LYS A 441 16.85 -26.12 9.26
N TRP A 442 15.68 -25.98 8.64
CA TRP A 442 14.77 -27.09 8.39
C TRP A 442 15.27 -28.06 7.31
N ALA A 443 16.28 -27.67 6.51
CA ALA A 443 16.86 -28.54 5.49
C ALA A 443 17.40 -29.86 6.07
N SER A 444 17.85 -29.88 7.33
CA SER A 444 18.46 -31.07 7.94
C SER A 444 17.48 -32.17 8.34
N VAL A 445 16.17 -31.92 8.28
CA VAL A 445 15.13 -32.87 8.71
C VAL A 445 14.19 -33.25 7.56
N ILE A 446 14.37 -32.73 6.35
CA ILE A 446 13.49 -32.97 5.20
C ILE A 446 13.52 -34.45 4.78
N ASP A 447 14.70 -35.06 4.77
CA ASP A 447 14.88 -36.46 4.34
C ASP A 447 14.17 -37.47 5.28
N ASP A 448 13.79 -37.02 6.48
CA ASP A 448 13.07 -37.81 7.49
C ASP A 448 11.54 -37.53 7.48
N MET A 449 11.03 -36.73 6.54
CA MET A 449 9.61 -36.41 6.39
C MET A 449 8.94 -37.28 5.30
N ASP A 450 7.61 -37.35 5.35
CA ASP A 450 6.78 -37.89 4.29
C ASP A 450 6.98 -37.07 2.99
N ASP A 451 7.03 -37.75 1.84
CA ASP A 451 7.35 -37.17 0.53
C ASP A 451 6.59 -35.87 0.23
N GLU A 452 5.28 -35.82 0.51
CA GLU A 452 4.45 -34.64 0.24
C GLU A 452 4.91 -33.41 1.05
N GLN A 453 5.16 -33.57 2.35
CA GLN A 453 5.57 -32.45 3.20
C GLN A 453 7.04 -32.10 2.97
N GLY A 454 7.88 -33.12 2.77
CA GLY A 454 9.29 -32.97 2.41
C GLY A 454 9.46 -32.17 1.11
N ASP A 455 8.73 -32.52 0.05
CA ASP A 455 8.74 -31.84 -1.26
C ASP A 455 8.34 -30.37 -1.14
N ARG A 456 7.31 -30.07 -0.35
CA ARG A 456 6.85 -28.68 -0.11
C ARG A 456 7.91 -27.87 0.63
N CYS A 457 8.49 -28.43 1.70
CA CYS A 457 9.57 -27.79 2.46
C CYS A 457 10.79 -27.54 1.57
N TRP A 458 11.23 -28.59 0.86
CA TRP A 458 12.38 -28.56 -0.04
C TRP A 458 12.22 -27.49 -1.11
N ALA A 459 11.07 -27.43 -1.80
CA ALA A 459 10.87 -26.46 -2.89
C ALA A 459 10.98 -25.00 -2.41
N MET A 460 10.45 -24.69 -1.23
CA MET A 460 10.57 -23.35 -0.64
C MET A 460 12.02 -23.03 -0.25
N LEU A 461 12.74 -23.97 0.38
CA LEU A 461 14.15 -23.76 0.75
C LEU A 461 15.07 -23.70 -0.47
N ALA A 462 14.80 -24.52 -1.48
CA ALA A 462 15.48 -24.55 -2.77
C ALA A 462 15.35 -23.23 -3.53
N LEU A 463 14.44 -22.34 -3.16
CA LEU A 463 14.35 -20.96 -3.67
C LEU A 463 14.85 -19.93 -2.65
N GLY A 464 14.34 -20.00 -1.41
CA GLY A 464 14.48 -18.96 -0.39
C GLY A 464 15.80 -18.99 0.39
N ALA A 465 16.28 -20.18 0.78
CA ALA A 465 17.42 -20.32 1.68
C ALA A 465 18.74 -19.88 1.03
N PRO A 466 19.63 -19.17 1.74
CA PRO A 466 20.80 -18.56 1.12
C PRO A 466 21.81 -19.52 0.51
N ASP A 467 22.15 -20.60 1.20
CA ASP A 467 23.22 -21.53 0.82
C ASP A 467 22.68 -22.94 0.56
N PHE A 468 21.62 -23.03 -0.26
CA PHE A 468 20.95 -24.31 -0.54
C PHE A 468 21.40 -24.89 -1.89
N ARG A 469 21.75 -26.18 -1.89
CA ARG A 469 22.15 -26.92 -3.09
C ARG A 469 20.96 -27.74 -3.60
N VAL A 470 20.67 -27.63 -4.88
CA VAL A 470 19.57 -28.38 -5.52
C VAL A 470 20.08 -29.71 -6.04
N GLY A 471 19.51 -30.81 -5.53
CA GLY A 471 19.69 -32.15 -6.06
C GLY A 471 18.84 -32.37 -7.31
N GLY A 472 19.40 -33.05 -8.32
CA GLY A 472 18.66 -33.36 -9.55
C GLY A 472 17.54 -34.39 -9.37
N GLY A 473 17.65 -35.25 -8.34
CA GLY A 473 16.62 -36.23 -7.97
C GLY A 473 15.39 -35.56 -7.38
N ASP A 474 15.57 -34.71 -6.38
CA ASP A 474 14.52 -33.95 -5.69
C ASP A 474 13.67 -33.13 -6.66
N LEU A 475 14.32 -32.43 -7.61
CA LEU A 475 13.60 -31.66 -8.62
C LEU A 475 12.74 -32.53 -9.54
N ALA A 476 13.23 -33.71 -9.92
CA ALA A 476 12.44 -34.64 -10.73
C ALA A 476 11.27 -35.24 -9.95
N GLY A 477 11.47 -35.54 -8.66
CA GLY A 477 10.44 -35.99 -7.73
C GLY A 477 9.31 -34.96 -7.59
N PHE A 478 9.66 -33.72 -7.22
CA PHE A 478 8.70 -32.62 -7.10
C PHE A 478 7.87 -32.43 -8.38
N ILE A 479 8.52 -32.44 -9.55
CA ILE A 479 7.81 -32.29 -10.82
C ILE A 479 6.87 -33.46 -11.08
N GLY A 480 7.29 -34.68 -10.73
CA GLY A 480 6.47 -35.89 -10.86
C GLY A 480 5.20 -35.83 -10.00
N ASN A 481 5.36 -35.37 -8.76
CA ASN A 481 4.31 -35.29 -7.73
C ASN A 481 3.40 -34.05 -7.85
N ASP A 482 3.69 -33.13 -8.77
CA ASP A 482 2.89 -31.91 -8.93
C ASP A 482 1.54 -32.17 -9.61
N GLU A 483 0.47 -32.11 -8.80
CA GLU A 483 -0.93 -32.23 -9.22
C GLU A 483 -1.61 -30.87 -9.54
N SER A 484 -0.89 -29.75 -9.42
CA SER A 484 -1.49 -28.44 -9.70
C SER A 484 -1.93 -28.31 -11.16
N PRO A 485 -3.01 -27.54 -11.45
CA PRO A 485 -3.48 -27.34 -12.82
C PRO A 485 -2.36 -26.88 -13.75
N GLY A 486 -2.11 -27.63 -14.82
CA GLY A 486 -1.03 -27.33 -15.77
C GLY A 486 0.39 -27.45 -15.22
N ARG A 487 0.57 -28.10 -14.05
CA ARG A 487 1.85 -28.17 -13.31
C ARG A 487 2.42 -26.78 -12.99
N GLN A 488 1.54 -25.87 -12.60
CA GLN A 488 1.87 -24.49 -12.29
C GLN A 488 2.95 -24.40 -11.19
N ARG A 489 2.87 -25.21 -10.13
CA ARG A 489 3.88 -25.23 -9.06
C ARG A 489 5.26 -25.62 -9.58
N SER A 490 5.34 -26.65 -10.42
CA SER A 490 6.58 -27.06 -11.11
C SER A 490 7.11 -25.97 -12.02
N ALA A 491 6.24 -25.32 -12.79
CA ALA A 491 6.62 -24.24 -13.67
C ALA A 491 7.21 -23.06 -12.89
N LEU A 492 6.59 -22.67 -11.77
CA LEU A 492 7.07 -21.64 -10.85
C LEU A 492 8.40 -22.01 -10.19
N LEU A 493 8.55 -23.25 -9.74
CA LEU A 493 9.80 -23.74 -9.14
C LEU A 493 10.94 -23.69 -10.16
N VAL A 494 10.75 -24.24 -11.35
CA VAL A 494 11.78 -24.25 -12.40
C VAL A 494 12.10 -22.82 -12.86
N ALA A 495 11.10 -21.96 -12.99
CA ALA A 495 11.28 -20.54 -13.29
C ALA A 495 12.13 -19.83 -12.22
N GLY A 496 11.79 -20.02 -10.94
CA GLY A 496 12.52 -19.45 -9.81
C GLY A 496 13.96 -19.94 -9.75
N LEU A 497 14.17 -21.26 -9.79
CA LEU A 497 15.50 -21.88 -9.73
C LEU A 497 16.40 -21.43 -10.88
N ALA A 498 15.86 -21.36 -12.10
CA ALA A 498 16.60 -20.88 -13.25
C ALA A 498 16.93 -19.39 -13.13
N GLY A 499 15.99 -18.57 -12.65
CA GLY A 499 16.18 -17.13 -12.52
C GLY A 499 17.19 -16.74 -11.44
N ILE A 500 17.18 -17.42 -10.29
CA ILE A 500 18.19 -17.21 -9.24
C ILE A 500 19.53 -17.89 -9.57
N GLY A 501 19.59 -18.69 -10.63
CA GLY A 501 20.83 -19.32 -11.11
C GLY A 501 21.22 -20.61 -10.36
N ARG A 502 20.27 -21.31 -9.73
CA ARG A 502 20.52 -22.60 -9.05
C ARG A 502 20.49 -23.81 -9.98
N ILE A 503 19.84 -23.68 -11.13
CA ILE A 503 19.94 -24.65 -12.23
C ILE A 503 20.47 -23.98 -13.48
N SER A 504 21.16 -24.75 -14.32
CA SER A 504 21.72 -24.22 -15.56
C SER A 504 20.63 -23.84 -16.57
N ALA A 505 20.90 -22.86 -17.44
CA ALA A 505 19.99 -22.51 -18.55
C ALA A 505 19.71 -23.71 -19.47
N ALA A 506 20.68 -24.60 -19.65
CA ALA A 506 20.52 -25.83 -20.43
C ALA A 506 19.51 -26.78 -19.76
N GLU A 507 19.60 -26.97 -18.45
CA GLU A 507 18.68 -27.79 -17.68
C GLU A 507 17.26 -27.21 -17.67
N ALA A 508 17.13 -25.92 -17.36
CA ALA A 508 15.85 -25.21 -17.43
C ALA A 508 15.22 -25.34 -18.83
N GLY A 509 16.03 -25.21 -19.89
CA GLY A 509 15.59 -25.39 -21.27
C GLY A 509 15.09 -26.81 -21.59
N ARG A 510 15.73 -27.85 -21.03
CA ARG A 510 15.26 -29.25 -21.16
C ARG A 510 13.92 -29.45 -20.47
N LEU A 511 13.79 -29.01 -19.21
CA LEU A 511 12.56 -29.14 -18.42
C LEU A 511 11.41 -28.37 -19.08
N ASN A 512 11.67 -27.14 -19.51
CA ASN A 512 10.72 -26.30 -20.22
C ASN A 512 10.18 -26.96 -21.50
N LYS A 513 11.04 -27.61 -22.29
CA LYS A 513 10.61 -28.34 -23.51
C LYS A 513 9.83 -29.61 -23.17
N ARG A 514 10.27 -30.36 -22.15
CA ARG A 514 9.65 -31.63 -21.75
C ARG A 514 8.23 -31.42 -21.23
N TYR A 515 8.03 -30.44 -20.37
CA TYR A 515 6.76 -30.21 -19.67
C TYR A 515 5.93 -29.05 -20.24
N GLY A 516 6.45 -28.33 -21.23
CA GLY A 516 5.71 -27.27 -21.93
C GLY A 516 5.48 -26.00 -21.10
N PHE A 517 6.32 -25.70 -20.11
CA PHE A 517 6.15 -24.55 -19.20
C PHE A 517 6.13 -23.18 -19.90
N GLY A 518 6.71 -23.08 -21.10
CA GLY A 518 6.72 -21.85 -21.88
C GLY A 518 7.57 -20.71 -21.29
N LEU A 519 8.61 -21.03 -20.51
CA LEU A 519 9.54 -20.07 -19.86
C LEU A 519 10.41 -19.29 -20.84
N GLY A 520 10.69 -19.86 -22.03
CA GLY A 520 11.50 -19.21 -23.06
C GLY A 520 10.72 -18.34 -24.04
N ARG A 521 9.43 -18.10 -23.81
CA ARG A 521 8.61 -17.26 -24.68
C ARG A 521 9.03 -15.79 -24.54
N SER A 522 8.98 -15.02 -25.62
CA SER A 522 9.17 -13.57 -25.54
C SER A 522 7.90 -12.82 -25.94
N ASN A 523 7.55 -11.82 -25.15
CA ASN A 523 6.55 -10.80 -25.43
C ASN A 523 7.16 -9.40 -25.18
N GLU A 524 6.38 -8.34 -25.36
CA GLU A 524 6.87 -6.97 -25.13
C GLU A 524 7.39 -6.75 -23.72
N TRP A 525 6.68 -7.24 -22.70
CA TRP A 525 7.09 -7.11 -21.30
C TRP A 525 8.43 -7.82 -21.01
N THR A 526 8.61 -9.07 -21.45
CA THR A 526 9.89 -9.81 -21.27
C THR A 526 11.06 -9.08 -21.92
N ARG A 527 10.88 -8.53 -23.14
CA ARG A 527 11.91 -7.75 -23.83
C ARG A 527 12.25 -6.46 -23.07
N MET A 528 11.25 -5.81 -22.48
CA MET A 528 11.47 -4.61 -21.66
C MET A 528 12.27 -4.91 -20.40
N ILE A 529 11.88 -5.94 -19.62
CA ILE A 529 12.54 -6.27 -18.35
C ILE A 529 13.95 -6.85 -18.56
N ASP A 530 14.14 -7.72 -19.56
CA ASP A 530 15.47 -8.24 -19.92
C ASP A 530 16.39 -7.13 -20.45
N GLY A 531 15.82 -6.23 -21.27
CA GLY A 531 16.53 -5.06 -21.78
C GLY A 531 16.96 -4.12 -20.67
N ALA A 532 16.08 -3.81 -19.72
CA ALA A 532 16.40 -2.98 -18.56
C ALA A 532 17.46 -3.64 -17.68
N SER A 533 17.33 -4.95 -17.45
CA SER A 533 18.27 -5.73 -16.67
C SER A 533 19.68 -5.73 -17.26
N SER A 534 19.81 -5.94 -18.58
CA SER A 534 21.11 -5.97 -19.25
C SER A 534 21.82 -4.60 -19.26
N ARG A 535 21.08 -3.51 -19.11
CA ARG A 535 21.61 -2.14 -18.98
C ARG A 535 21.87 -1.71 -17.54
N GLY A 536 21.67 -2.58 -16.54
CA GLY A 536 21.89 -2.24 -15.14
C GLY A 536 20.83 -1.28 -14.55
N GLN A 537 19.65 -1.19 -15.15
CA GLN A 537 18.59 -0.26 -14.74
C GLN A 537 17.74 -0.83 -13.61
N SER A 538 18.35 -1.04 -12.44
CA SER A 538 17.77 -1.71 -11.27
C SER A 538 16.39 -1.15 -10.86
N GLY A 539 16.22 0.17 -10.90
CA GLY A 539 14.93 0.84 -10.61
C GLY A 539 13.87 0.60 -11.68
N THR A 540 14.28 0.61 -12.96
CA THR A 540 13.36 0.27 -14.07
C THR A 540 12.93 -1.20 -13.98
N VAL A 541 13.84 -2.10 -13.61
CA VAL A 541 13.52 -3.51 -13.35
C VAL A 541 12.49 -3.64 -12.22
N ALA A 542 12.62 -2.89 -11.13
CA ALA A 542 11.64 -2.93 -10.04
C ALA A 542 10.23 -2.50 -10.48
N ILE A 543 10.11 -1.43 -11.28
CA ILE A 543 8.80 -0.99 -11.81
C ILE A 543 8.21 -2.07 -12.73
N LEU A 544 9.01 -2.65 -13.63
CA LEU A 544 8.57 -3.71 -14.53
C LEU A 544 8.22 -5.02 -13.80
N ALA A 545 8.94 -5.34 -12.72
CA ALA A 545 8.62 -6.46 -11.84
C ALA A 545 7.25 -6.25 -11.19
N GLY A 546 6.97 -5.02 -10.71
CA GLY A 546 5.63 -4.63 -10.28
C GLY A 546 4.57 -4.92 -11.35
N THR A 547 4.82 -4.53 -12.60
CA THR A 547 3.91 -4.82 -13.72
C THR A 547 3.71 -6.31 -13.98
N GLY A 548 4.78 -7.11 -13.86
CA GLY A 548 4.72 -8.56 -14.07
C GLY A 548 3.99 -9.33 -12.96
N LEU A 549 3.81 -8.70 -11.79
CA LEU A 549 3.21 -9.27 -10.59
C LEU A 549 1.78 -8.77 -10.33
N GLN A 550 1.16 -8.06 -11.26
CA GLN A 550 -0.22 -7.60 -11.13
C GLN A 550 -1.18 -8.78 -11.20
N ALA A 551 -1.66 -9.21 -10.04
CA ALA A 551 -2.73 -10.17 -9.87
C ALA A 551 -3.14 -10.22 -8.39
N ASP A 552 -4.31 -10.79 -8.10
CA ASP A 552 -4.76 -11.00 -6.73
C ASP A 552 -3.97 -12.12 -6.01
N ASP A 553 -3.44 -13.10 -6.76
CA ASP A 553 -2.66 -14.22 -6.25
C ASP A 553 -1.64 -14.76 -7.26
N PHE A 554 -0.77 -15.68 -6.79
CA PHE A 554 0.25 -16.32 -7.63
C PHE A 554 -0.29 -17.38 -8.59
N ASN A 555 -1.51 -17.88 -8.40
CA ASN A 555 -2.13 -18.80 -9.36
C ASN A 555 -2.35 -18.11 -10.71
N SER A 556 -2.53 -16.79 -10.67
CA SER A 556 -2.75 -15.93 -11.85
C SER A 556 -1.45 -15.36 -12.43
N VAL A 557 -0.30 -15.54 -11.78
CA VAL A 557 1.00 -15.06 -12.28
C VAL A 557 1.65 -16.13 -13.17
N PRO A 558 1.92 -15.85 -14.45
CA PRO A 558 2.59 -16.81 -15.32
C PRO A 558 4.02 -17.12 -14.84
N ALA A 559 4.42 -18.40 -14.87
CA ALA A 559 5.81 -18.79 -14.57
C ALA A 559 6.84 -18.10 -15.48
N LEU A 560 6.43 -17.73 -16.70
CA LEU A 560 7.22 -16.87 -17.59
C LEU A 560 7.60 -15.53 -16.92
N HIS A 561 6.64 -14.87 -16.26
CA HIS A 561 6.90 -13.61 -15.57
C HIS A 561 7.88 -13.83 -14.43
N VAL A 562 7.66 -14.85 -13.59
CA VAL A 562 8.56 -15.21 -12.48
C VAL A 562 9.98 -15.47 -12.99
N TYR A 563 10.16 -16.21 -14.08
CA TYR A 563 11.48 -16.48 -14.63
C TYR A 563 12.23 -15.19 -15.00
N HIS A 564 11.60 -14.31 -15.80
CA HIS A 564 12.24 -13.09 -16.28
C HIS A 564 12.44 -12.06 -15.16
N LEU A 565 11.46 -11.87 -14.27
CA LEU A 565 11.59 -10.91 -13.16
C LEU A 565 12.67 -11.37 -12.16
N VAL A 566 12.70 -12.64 -11.79
CA VAL A 566 13.68 -13.16 -10.82
C VAL A 566 15.08 -13.10 -11.44
N THR A 567 15.23 -13.47 -12.72
CA THR A 567 16.49 -13.31 -13.46
C THR A 567 16.96 -11.86 -13.45
N ALA A 568 16.05 -10.93 -13.76
CA ALA A 568 16.38 -9.52 -13.86
C ALA A 568 16.82 -8.94 -12.51
N LEU A 569 16.09 -9.24 -11.43
CA LEU A 569 16.40 -8.81 -10.07
C LEU A 569 17.72 -9.40 -9.58
N ASN A 570 17.93 -10.70 -9.77
CA ASN A 570 19.16 -11.39 -9.37
C ASN A 570 20.40 -10.75 -10.02
N ARG A 571 20.31 -10.39 -11.31
CA ARG A 571 21.39 -9.71 -12.05
C ARG A 571 21.64 -8.27 -11.62
N ASN A 572 20.65 -7.60 -11.01
CA ASN A 572 20.69 -6.17 -10.69
C ASN A 572 20.83 -5.90 -9.18
N GLY A 573 21.51 -6.78 -8.45
CA GLY A 573 21.82 -6.57 -7.03
C GLY A 573 20.63 -6.78 -6.07
N GLN A 574 19.52 -7.34 -6.56
CA GLN A 574 18.30 -7.57 -5.78
C GLN A 574 18.09 -9.07 -5.52
N GLN A 575 19.17 -9.79 -5.17
CA GLN A 575 19.16 -11.25 -5.03
C GLN A 575 18.21 -11.71 -3.91
N PHE A 576 18.19 -11.00 -2.79
CA PHE A 576 17.29 -11.32 -1.68
C PHE A 576 15.82 -11.24 -2.11
N ALA A 577 15.42 -10.13 -2.73
CA ALA A 577 14.05 -9.97 -3.24
C ALA A 577 13.71 -11.03 -4.30
N ALA A 578 14.64 -11.34 -5.21
CA ALA A 578 14.47 -12.39 -6.21
C ALA A 578 14.17 -13.76 -5.58
N ARG A 579 14.93 -14.16 -4.54
CA ARG A 579 14.69 -15.41 -3.80
C ARG A 579 13.35 -15.39 -3.06
N MET A 580 13.05 -14.30 -2.36
CA MET A 580 11.85 -14.20 -1.55
C MET A 580 10.58 -14.21 -2.41
N ILE A 581 10.55 -13.49 -3.54
CA ILE A 581 9.43 -13.52 -4.49
C ILE A 581 9.23 -14.93 -5.06
N ALA A 582 10.31 -15.61 -5.44
CA ALA A 582 10.24 -16.97 -5.97
C ALA A 582 9.72 -17.97 -4.93
N ALA A 583 10.23 -17.90 -3.69
CA ALA A 583 9.78 -18.78 -2.62
C ALA A 583 8.34 -18.48 -2.18
N GLU A 584 7.94 -17.21 -2.16
CA GLU A 584 6.56 -16.77 -1.89
C GLU A 584 5.58 -17.37 -2.92
N ALA A 585 5.99 -17.44 -4.20
CA ALA A 585 5.17 -18.07 -5.23
C ALA A 585 4.80 -19.51 -4.86
N LEU A 586 5.77 -20.30 -4.38
CA LEU A 586 5.54 -21.69 -3.97
C LEU A 586 4.83 -21.82 -2.62
N ALA A 587 4.95 -20.83 -1.73
CA ALA A 587 4.23 -20.80 -0.47
C ALA A 587 2.73 -20.48 -0.65
N ARG A 588 2.35 -19.83 -1.76
CA ARG A 588 1.01 -19.29 -2.02
C ARG A 588 0.25 -19.97 -3.16
N THR A 589 0.82 -21.02 -3.74
CA THR A 589 0.22 -21.98 -4.69
C THR A 589 0.40 -23.37 -4.14
#